data_AF-A0A6A7RYI0-F1
#
_entry.id   AF-A0A6A7RYI0-F1
#
_cell.length_a   1.000
_cell.length_b   1.000
_cell.length_c   1.000
_cell.angle_alpha   90.00
_cell.angle_beta   90.00
_cell.angle_gamma   90.00
#
_symmetry.space_group_name_H-M   'P 1'
#
loop_
_entity.id
_entity.type
_entity.pdbx_description
1 polymer ?
#
loop_
_entity_poly.entity_id
_entity_poly.type
_entity_poly.pdbx_seq_one_letter_code
_entity_poly.pdbx_strand_id
1 'polypeptide(L)'
;MAYGKRLFEKECSLCHGLTGDGMAEKFYPVLAGQHYAYLLRQLADIRAGKRGNAHPTMVRLIAKYDNAQLVALSAYQASLATRPRGWVTQPRFCAPE
;
A
#
# COMPACT_ATOMS: atom_id res chain seq x y z
N MET A 1 1.45 9.13 13.93
CA MET A 1 1.81 9.04 12.49
C MET A 1 3.31 9.13 12.19
N ALA A 2 4.11 9.92 12.92
CA ALA A 2 5.56 10.09 12.62
C ALA A 2 6.38 8.78 12.61
N TYR A 3 6.06 7.81 13.48
CA TYR A 3 6.74 6.52 13.50
C TYR A 3 6.45 5.70 12.23
N GLY A 4 5.18 5.53 11.87
CA GLY A 4 4.77 4.82 10.64
C GLY A 4 5.34 5.47 9.37
N LYS A 5 5.39 6.80 9.32
CA LYS A 5 6.03 7.56 8.22
C LYS A 5 7.49 7.17 8.03
N ARG A 6 8.28 7.16 9.11
CA ARG A 6 9.71 6.79 9.04
C ARG A 6 9.92 5.35 8.55
N LEU A 7 9.09 4.42 9.02
CA LEU A 7 9.16 3.02 8.57
C LEU A 7 8.81 2.88 7.08
N PHE A 8 7.77 3.59 6.64
CA PHE A 8 7.33 3.59 5.25
C PHE A 8 8.40 4.18 4.31
N GLU A 9 8.95 5.34 4.66
CA GLU A 9 9.97 6.04 3.87
C GLU A 9 11.23 5.20 3.72
N LYS A 10 11.62 4.45 4.75
CA LYS A 10 12.84 3.64 4.76
C LYS A 10 12.79 2.46 3.79
N GLU A 11 11.68 1.73 3.72
CA GLU A 11 11.64 0.44 3.00
C GLU A 11 10.43 0.29 2.06
N CYS A 12 9.25 0.77 2.44
CA CYS A 12 8.02 0.55 1.65
C CYS A 12 7.98 1.43 0.39
N SER A 13 8.45 2.67 0.52
CA SER A 13 8.45 3.69 -0.53
C SER A 13 9.28 3.27 -1.76
N LEU A 14 10.29 2.41 -1.57
CA LEU A 14 11.21 1.94 -2.60
C LEU A 14 10.51 1.16 -3.72
N CYS A 15 9.41 0.46 -3.39
CA CYS A 15 8.61 -0.29 -4.37
C CYS A 15 7.22 0.33 -4.56
N HIS A 16 6.58 0.80 -3.49
CA HIS A 16 5.21 1.31 -3.56
C HIS A 16 5.12 2.81 -3.87
N GLY A 17 6.26 3.47 -4.11
CA GLY A 17 6.35 4.90 -4.37
C GLY A 17 6.31 5.74 -3.08
N LEU A 18 6.84 6.95 -3.16
CA LEU A 18 6.92 7.90 -2.03
C LEU A 18 5.54 8.24 -1.44
N THR A 19 4.54 8.27 -2.31
CA THR A 19 3.14 8.57 -1.99
C THR A 19 2.28 7.33 -1.81
N GLY A 20 2.83 6.11 -1.97
CA GLY A 20 2.06 4.86 -1.91
C GLY A 20 1.20 4.57 -3.14
N ASP A 21 1.47 5.22 -4.27
CA ASP A 21 0.71 5.07 -5.52
C ASP A 21 0.94 3.73 -6.24
N GLY A 22 1.92 2.92 -5.81
CA GLY A 22 2.27 1.67 -6.47
C GLY A 22 2.94 1.86 -7.84
N MET A 23 3.16 0.75 -8.55
CA MET A 23 3.70 0.72 -9.92
C MET A 23 3.06 -0.46 -10.67
N ALA A 24 2.18 -0.17 -11.63
CA ALA A 24 1.37 -1.18 -12.31
C ALA A 24 2.22 -2.14 -13.15
N GLU A 25 3.23 -1.62 -13.85
CA GLU A 25 4.12 -2.36 -14.74
C GLU A 25 4.97 -3.39 -13.98
N LYS A 26 5.19 -3.15 -12.68
CA LYS A 26 5.93 -4.03 -11.77
C LYS A 26 5.02 -4.81 -10.81
N PHE A 27 3.70 -4.70 -10.98
CA PHE A 27 2.69 -5.30 -10.10
C PHE A 27 2.84 -4.90 -8.62
N TYR A 28 3.37 -3.70 -8.35
CA TYR A 28 3.41 -3.14 -6.99
C TYR A 28 2.08 -2.48 -6.67
N PRO A 29 1.30 -3.01 -5.70
CA PRO A 29 -0.04 -2.51 -5.43
C PRO A 29 -0.03 -1.11 -4.82
N VAL A 30 -1.10 -0.37 -5.09
CA VAL A 30 -1.42 0.90 -4.42
C VAL A 30 -1.66 0.64 -2.93
N LEU A 31 -1.00 1.41 -2.08
CA LEU A 31 -1.17 1.39 -0.62
C LEU A 31 -1.88 2.65 -0.11
N ALA A 32 -1.75 3.76 -0.85
CA ALA A 32 -2.28 5.05 -0.45
C ALA A 32 -3.80 4.99 -0.21
N GLY A 33 -4.23 5.51 0.93
CA GLY A 33 -5.63 5.62 1.36
C GLY A 33 -6.42 4.31 1.36
N GLN A 34 -5.73 3.16 1.35
CA GLN A 34 -6.38 1.88 1.53
C GLN A 34 -6.89 1.74 2.97
N HIS A 35 -7.97 1.00 3.17
CA HIS A 35 -8.58 0.82 4.49
C HIS A 35 -7.58 0.23 5.49
N TYR A 36 -7.45 0.89 6.64
CA TYR A 36 -6.55 0.49 7.73
C TYR A 36 -6.68 -1.00 8.09
N ALA A 37 -7.91 -1.48 8.34
CA ALA A 37 -8.14 -2.87 8.74
C ALA A 37 -7.75 -3.87 7.65
N TYR A 38 -7.88 -3.48 6.38
CA TYR A 38 -7.42 -4.28 5.26
C TYR A 38 -5.89 -4.34 5.24
N LEU A 39 -5.21 -3.18 5.30
CA LEU A 39 -3.75 -3.11 5.30
C LEU A 39 -3.13 -3.93 6.45
N LEU A 40 -3.66 -3.77 7.66
CA LEU A 40 -3.17 -4.50 8.83
C LEU A 40 -3.31 -6.01 8.65
N ARG A 41 -4.48 -6.46 8.18
CA ARG A 41 -4.70 -7.88 7.87
C ARG A 41 -3.74 -8.37 6.79
N GLN A 42 -3.58 -7.61 5.70
CA GLN A 42 -2.67 -8.00 4.63
C GLN A 42 -1.23 -8.12 5.10
N LEU A 43 -0.73 -7.17 5.91
CA LEU A 43 0.63 -7.25 6.46
C LEU A 43 0.79 -8.44 7.41
N ALA A 44 -0.19 -8.71 8.27
CA ALA A 44 -0.18 -9.86 9.16
C ALA A 44 -0.20 -11.20 8.38
N ASP A 45 -1.05 -11.31 7.35
CA ASP A 45 -1.17 -12.51 6.52
C ASP A 45 0.07 -12.75 5.66
N ILE A 46 0.70 -11.69 5.14
CA ILE A 46 1.99 -11.77 4.45
C ILE A 46 3.06 -12.29 5.41
N ARG A 47 3.15 -11.72 6.62
CA ARG A 47 4.14 -12.14 7.62
C ARG A 47 3.97 -13.60 8.03
N ALA A 48 2.72 -14.05 8.15
CA ALA A 48 2.38 -15.41 8.52
C ALA A 48 2.40 -16.40 7.35
N GLY A 49 2.73 -15.96 6.13
CA GLY A 49 2.74 -16.81 4.93
C GLY A 49 1.34 -17.26 4.47
N LYS A 50 0.26 -16.68 5.02
CA LYS A 50 -1.13 -17.01 4.66
C LYS A 50 -1.55 -16.39 3.33
N ARG A 51 -0.86 -15.33 2.89
CA ARG A 51 -1.12 -14.69 1.61
C ARG A 51 -0.30 -15.37 0.50
N GLY A 52 -0.90 -16.36 -0.16
CA GLY A 52 -0.23 -17.15 -1.20
C GLY A 52 0.22 -16.39 -2.45
N ASN A 53 -0.37 -15.22 -2.74
CA ASN A 53 0.05 -14.35 -3.84
C ASN A 53 1.06 -13.27 -3.44
N ALA A 54 1.63 -13.33 -2.23
CA ALA A 54 2.64 -12.39 -1.80
C ALA A 54 3.99 -12.71 -2.46
N HIS A 55 4.63 -11.69 -3.04
CA HIS A 55 5.96 -11.86 -3.60
C HIS A 55 6.98 -12.24 -2.50
N PRO A 56 7.91 -13.19 -2.72
CA PRO A 56 8.84 -13.66 -1.68
C PRO A 56 9.69 -12.55 -1.05
N THR A 57 10.05 -11.52 -1.83
CA THR A 57 10.75 -10.34 -1.28
C THR A 57 9.89 -9.55 -0.30
N MET A 58 8.58 -9.43 -0.54
CA MET A 58 7.66 -8.77 0.39
C MET A 58 7.52 -9.57 1.69
N VAL A 59 7.42 -10.90 1.60
CA VAL A 59 7.38 -11.79 2.78
C VAL A 59 8.63 -11.61 3.64
N ARG A 60 9.83 -11.67 3.03
CA ARG A 60 11.12 -11.46 3.74
C ARG A 60 11.24 -10.08 4.36
N LEU A 61 10.71 -9.05 3.69
CA LEU A 61 10.72 -7.68 4.21
C LEU A 61 9.82 -7.55 5.44
N ILE A 62 8.57 -8.01 5.32
CA ILE A 62 7.57 -7.90 6.39
C ILE A 62 7.90 -8.78 7.60
N ALA A 63 8.61 -9.90 7.42
CA ALA A 63 9.08 -10.75 8.51
C ALA A 63 9.91 -10.02 9.57
N LYS A 64 10.55 -8.89 9.22
CA LYS A 64 11.38 -8.09 10.13
C LYS A 64 10.58 -7.18 11.07
N TYR A 65 9.29 -6.98 10.80
CA TYR A 65 8.47 -6.02 11.52
C TYR A 65 7.60 -6.67 12.60
N ASP A 66 7.57 -6.06 13.78
CA ASP A 66 6.71 -6.47 14.90
C ASP A 66 5.26 -5.97 14.75
N ASN A 67 4.37 -6.37 15.67
CA ASN A 67 2.96 -5.98 15.65
C ASN A 67 2.74 -4.47 15.74
N ALA A 68 3.50 -3.77 16.58
CA ALA A 68 3.35 -2.33 16.77
C ALA A 68 3.77 -1.58 15.50
N GLN A 69 4.80 -2.06 14.82
CA GLN A 69 5.26 -1.55 13.54
C GLN A 69 4.25 -1.80 12.43
N LEU A 70 3.63 -2.98 12.35
CA LEU A 70 2.58 -3.25 11.36
C LEU A 70 1.36 -2.33 11.57
N VAL A 71 0.98 -2.10 12.83
CA VAL A 71 -0.08 -1.13 13.17
C VAL A 71 0.30 0.28 12.73
N ALA A 72 1.51 0.72 13.03
CA ALA A 72 2.00 2.05 12.65
C ALA A 72 2.10 2.25 11.13
N LEU A 73 2.59 1.24 10.39
CA LEU A 73 2.66 1.22 8.94
C LEU A 73 1.26 1.29 8.33
N SER A 74 0.34 0.44 8.79
CA SER A 74 -1.04 0.39 8.29
C SER A 74 -1.76 1.73 8.51
N ALA A 75 -1.58 2.34 9.69
CA ALA A 75 -2.17 3.63 10.00
C ALA A 75 -1.61 4.74 9.10
N TYR A 76 -0.31 4.74 8.84
CA TYR A 76 0.31 5.72 7.95
C TYR A 76 -0.14 5.54 6.50
N GLN A 77 -0.08 4.32 5.97
CA GLN A 77 -0.50 3.98 4.61
C GLN A 77 -1.96 4.37 4.35
N ALA A 78 -2.85 4.08 5.31
CA ALA A 78 -4.26 4.47 5.24
C ALA A 78 -4.48 5.99 5.27
N SER A 79 -3.56 6.75 5.86
CA SER A 79 -3.66 8.22 5.92
C SER A 79 -3.13 8.93 4.67
N LEU A 80 -2.44 8.23 3.78
CA LEU A 80 -1.94 8.79 2.54
C LEU A 80 -3.10 9.18 1.62
N ALA A 81 -2.98 10.31 0.92
CA ALA A 81 -3.96 10.72 -0.07
C ALA A 81 -3.92 9.77 -1.27
N THR A 82 -5.06 9.17 -1.62
CA THR A 82 -5.20 8.45 -2.89
C THR A 82 -5.15 9.44 -4.03
N ARG A 83 -4.29 9.21 -5.02
CA ARG A 83 -4.58 9.77 -6.34
C ARG A 83 -5.88 9.16 -6.85
N PRO A 84 -6.83 9.96 -7.36
CA PRO A 84 -7.97 9.39 -8.04
C PRO A 84 -7.43 8.51 -9.17
N ARG A 85 -7.66 7.18 -9.06
CA ARG A 85 -7.35 6.25 -10.15
C ARG A 85 -8.02 6.81 -11.38
N GLY A 86 -7.22 7.16 -12.39
CA GLY A 86 -7.61 7.98 -13.52
C GLY A 86 -9.05 7.76 -13.96
N TRP A 87 -9.95 8.58 -13.43
CA TRP A 87 -10.95 9.19 -14.27
C TRP A 87 -10.12 10.09 -15.16
N VAL A 88 -9.61 9.51 -16.26
CA VAL A 88 -9.44 10.34 -17.45
C VAL A 88 -10.86 10.85 -17.63
N THR A 89 -11.11 12.11 -17.30
CA THR A 89 -12.26 12.82 -17.84
C THR A 89 -12.00 12.84 -19.34
N GLN A 90 -12.25 11.71 -20.02
CA GLN A 90 -12.55 11.79 -21.43
C GLN A 90 -13.81 12.65 -21.44
N PRO A 91 -13.82 13.79 -22.15
CA PRO A 91 -15.03 14.61 -22.28
C PRO A 91 -16.18 13.85 -22.95
N ARG A 92 -16.00 12.57 -23.32
CA ARG A 92 -16.87 11.77 -24.16
C ARG A 92 -17.79 10.81 -23.39
N PHE A 93 -17.73 10.77 -22.05
CA PHE A 93 -18.64 9.92 -21.26
C PHE A 93 -19.94 10.62 -20.81
N CYS A 94 -20.07 11.92 -21.07
CA CYS A 94 -21.33 12.67 -20.91
C CYS A 94 -21.67 13.42 -22.20
N ALA A 95 -22.17 12.70 -23.20
CA ALA A 95 -23.03 13.29 -24.22
C ALA A 95 -24.11 12.25 -24.57
N PRO A 96 -25.41 12.54 -24.39
CA PRO A 96 -26.44 11.85 -25.14
C PRO A 96 -26.45 12.41 -26.57
N GLU A 97 -26.34 11.52 -27.55
CA GLU A 97 -26.48 11.68 -29.02
C GLU A 97 -25.73 12.84 -29.71
#